data_AF-A0A956D5V9-F1
#
_entry.id   AF-A0A956D5V9-F1
#
_cell.length_a   1.000
_cell.length_b   1.000
_cell.length_c   1.000
_cell.angle_alpha   90.00
_cell.angle_beta   90.00
_cell.angle_gamma   90.00
#
_symmetry.space_group_name_H-M   'P 1'
#
loop_
_entity.id
_entity.type
_entity.pdbx_description
1 polymer ?
#
loop_
_entity_poly.entity_id
_entity_poly.type
_entity_poly.pdbx_seq_one_letter_code
_entity_poly.pdbx_strand_id
1 'polypeptide(L)'
;MRHGTFWHASLVLLAVGFGCAKSSEPGSDCPPATAEGACYDACCTYLGEATRTATCGFECRSGRLIDRCAPTPECSVDGGACVTDAGPLPICRAGECCTQERTASFDPVTCSVSCPSGFSTSCTIDPAAFCAPTFDAPCTDNTQCTLAIDDCCGGCGMPTLDDFDPILISQADAHRAAVCTDPTPVCPGCAVMPNPNLGATCASSRCTEFDVRALSLSACTRDDDCRLRVADCCECGGDTSPFALIAIRNDAEGAYTDLVCPNDFGCPECAPAYPADIWAYCADDGHCAVSEGI
;
A
#
# COMPACT_ATOMS: atom_id res chain seq x y z
N MET A 1 13.92 1.67 57.88
CA MET A 1 15.22 1.02 58.15
C MET A 1 15.15 -0.43 57.70
N ARG A 2 15.76 -0.77 56.56
CA ARG A 2 16.33 -2.08 56.24
C ARG A 2 17.12 -1.91 54.94
N HIS A 3 18.44 -1.98 55.09
CA HIS A 3 19.43 -1.95 54.01
C HIS A 3 19.45 -3.30 53.29
N GLY A 4 19.70 -3.29 51.99
CA GLY A 4 19.95 -4.48 51.18
C GLY A 4 20.83 -4.13 49.98
N THR A 5 22.13 -4.02 50.23
CA THR A 5 23.22 -3.90 49.27
C THR A 5 23.52 -5.27 48.65
N PHE A 6 23.65 -5.36 47.33
CA PHE A 6 24.39 -6.44 46.67
C PHE A 6 25.29 -5.88 45.57
N TRP A 7 26.51 -6.41 45.56
CA TRP A 7 27.67 -6.04 44.77
C TRP A 7 27.99 -7.12 43.71
N HIS A 8 28.87 -6.76 42.75
CA HIS A 8 29.72 -7.61 41.86
C HIS A 8 29.01 -8.23 40.62
N ALA A 9 29.59 -8.33 39.41
CA ALA A 9 30.95 -8.12 38.93
C ALA A 9 30.97 -7.85 37.41
N SER A 10 31.96 -7.09 36.96
CA SER A 10 32.35 -6.88 35.56
C SER A 10 33.01 -8.14 34.97
N LEU A 11 32.77 -8.41 33.68
CA LEU A 11 33.57 -9.35 32.89
C LEU A 11 34.10 -8.62 31.65
N VAL A 12 35.40 -8.39 31.63
CA VAL A 12 36.18 -7.89 30.49
C VAL A 12 36.83 -9.10 29.83
N LEU A 13 36.55 -9.33 28.55
CA LEU A 13 37.23 -10.34 27.74
C LEU A 13 38.17 -9.65 26.75
N LEU A 14 39.47 -9.77 27.03
CA LEU A 14 40.58 -9.53 26.11
C LEU A 14 40.73 -10.76 25.19
N ALA A 15 40.83 -10.54 23.88
CA ALA A 15 41.39 -11.51 22.94
C ALA A 15 42.63 -10.91 22.27
N VAL A 16 43.75 -11.61 22.46
CA VAL A 16 45.11 -11.28 22.03
C VAL A 16 45.34 -11.82 20.61
N GLY A 17 46.00 -11.01 19.78
CA GLY A 17 46.34 -11.34 18.40
C GLY A 17 47.48 -12.35 18.25
N PHE A 18 47.33 -13.25 17.29
CA PHE A 18 48.41 -14.03 16.69
C PHE A 18 48.67 -13.50 15.28
N GLY A 19 49.85 -12.89 15.08
CA GLY A 19 50.33 -12.48 13.76
C GLY A 19 51.15 -13.60 13.12
N CYS A 20 50.85 -13.95 11.87
CA CYS A 20 51.67 -14.83 11.04
C CYS A 20 52.93 -14.12 10.54
N ALA A 21 54.04 -14.85 10.45
CA ALA A 21 55.31 -14.39 9.91
C ALA A 21 55.20 -14.10 8.40
N LYS A 22 55.81 -13.00 7.93
CA LYS A 22 55.84 -12.61 6.52
C LYS A 22 56.87 -13.43 5.74
N SER A 23 56.41 -14.16 4.72
CA SER A 23 57.22 -14.70 3.61
C SER A 23 57.28 -13.68 2.47
N SER A 24 58.39 -13.62 1.73
CA SER A 24 58.69 -12.59 0.73
C SER A 24 58.73 -13.09 -0.73
N GLU A 25 58.14 -14.24 -1.04
CA GLU A 25 58.05 -14.76 -2.41
C GLU A 25 56.59 -14.94 -2.86
N PRO A 26 56.15 -14.38 -4.01
CA PRO A 26 54.79 -14.56 -4.50
C PRO A 26 54.61 -15.91 -5.22
N GLY A 27 53.73 -16.78 -4.71
CA GLY A 27 53.01 -17.76 -5.55
C GLY A 27 53.14 -19.25 -5.27
N SER A 28 53.76 -19.72 -4.18
CA SER A 28 54.00 -21.18 -4.00
C SER A 28 53.20 -21.94 -2.94
N ASP A 29 52.42 -21.31 -2.05
CA ASP A 29 51.75 -22.05 -0.96
C ASP A 29 50.25 -21.71 -0.77
N CYS A 30 49.41 -22.00 -1.77
CA CYS A 30 47.96 -22.11 -1.56
C CYS A 30 47.56 -23.60 -1.59
N PRO A 31 47.04 -24.18 -0.49
CA PRO A 31 46.43 -25.51 -0.56
C PRO A 31 45.18 -25.50 -1.45
N PRO A 32 44.81 -26.64 -2.07
CA PRO A 32 43.64 -26.70 -2.94
C PRO A 32 42.36 -26.44 -2.14
N ALA A 33 41.47 -25.62 -2.71
CA ALA A 33 40.17 -25.29 -2.12
C ALA A 33 39.30 -26.54 -1.97
N THR A 34 38.79 -26.78 -0.76
CA THR A 34 37.66 -27.69 -0.56
C THR A 34 36.34 -26.94 -0.80
N ALA A 35 35.37 -27.64 -1.36
CA ALA A 35 34.04 -27.11 -1.62
C ALA A 35 33.30 -26.85 -0.30
N GLU A 36 33.18 -25.58 0.07
CA GLU A 36 32.00 -24.92 0.66
C GLU A 36 32.41 -23.50 1.06
N GLY A 37 31.57 -22.52 0.70
CA GLY A 37 31.94 -21.11 0.60
C GLY A 37 32.34 -20.45 1.92
N ALA A 38 33.49 -19.77 1.89
CA ALA A 38 33.78 -18.52 2.59
C ALA A 38 35.19 -18.05 2.23
N CYS A 39 35.33 -17.07 1.31
CA CYS A 39 36.50 -16.18 1.23
C CYS A 39 36.28 -15.10 0.15
N TYR A 40 35.45 -14.10 0.44
CA TYR A 40 35.51 -12.81 -0.25
C TYR A 40 35.83 -11.76 0.80
N ASP A 41 37.13 -11.50 1.03
CA ASP A 41 37.60 -10.16 1.43
C ASP A 41 39.14 -9.95 1.51
N ALA A 42 39.97 -10.70 0.78
CA ALA A 42 41.43 -10.60 0.98
C ALA A 42 42.29 -10.61 -0.29
N CYS A 43 41.81 -10.03 -1.41
CA CYS A 43 42.58 -10.02 -2.67
C CYS A 43 42.73 -8.65 -3.35
N CYS A 44 42.86 -7.56 -2.58
CA CYS A 44 43.16 -6.22 -3.14
C CYS A 44 44.30 -5.50 -2.41
N THR A 45 45.39 -6.20 -2.08
CA THR A 45 46.60 -5.52 -1.59
C THR A 45 47.87 -6.28 -1.92
N TYR A 46 48.24 -6.42 -3.20
CA TYR A 46 49.64 -6.65 -3.59
C TYR A 46 49.81 -6.46 -5.12
N LEU A 47 50.86 -5.71 -5.51
CA LEU A 47 51.30 -5.35 -6.88
C LEU A 47 50.48 -4.22 -7.54
N GLY A 48 51.02 -3.11 -8.03
CA GLY A 48 52.32 -2.87 -8.66
C GLY A 48 52.08 -2.55 -10.15
N GLU A 49 51.85 -1.26 -10.46
CA GLU A 49 51.78 -0.60 -11.78
C GLU A 49 50.83 -1.19 -12.87
N ALA A 50 49.80 -0.42 -13.25
CA ALA A 50 48.88 -0.74 -14.34
C ALA A 50 49.29 -0.09 -15.67
N THR A 51 49.55 -0.91 -16.70
CA THR A 51 49.61 -0.49 -18.11
C THR A 51 48.19 -0.30 -18.65
N ARG A 52 47.91 0.85 -19.29
CA ARG A 52 46.61 1.17 -19.92
C ARG A 52 46.36 0.32 -21.17
N THR A 53 45.16 -0.27 -21.26
CA THR A 53 44.55 -0.70 -22.54
C THR A 53 43.23 0.03 -22.76
N ALA A 54 42.91 0.28 -24.04
CA ALA A 54 42.02 1.36 -24.49
C ALA A 54 40.50 1.13 -24.33
N THR A 55 40.03 0.28 -23.41
CA THR A 55 38.59 -0.02 -23.34
C THR A 55 37.94 -0.02 -21.96
N CYS A 56 38.65 0.12 -20.85
CA CYS A 56 38.04 0.45 -19.55
C CYS A 56 39.04 1.25 -18.71
N GLY A 57 38.70 2.47 -18.31
CA GLY A 57 39.52 3.29 -17.43
C GLY A 57 39.05 3.14 -15.98
N PHE A 58 39.87 2.54 -15.12
CA PHE A 58 39.70 2.63 -13.66
C PHE A 58 40.91 3.34 -13.06
N GLU A 59 40.68 4.22 -12.09
CA GLU A 59 41.72 4.83 -11.27
C GLU A 59 41.43 4.51 -9.79
N CYS A 60 42.38 3.90 -9.10
CA CYS A 60 42.26 3.62 -7.67
C CYS A 60 42.77 4.81 -6.85
N ARG A 61 41.89 5.42 -6.05
CA ARG A 61 42.30 6.27 -4.92
C ARG A 61 41.66 5.78 -3.62
N SER A 62 42.52 5.56 -2.62
CA SER A 62 42.15 5.42 -1.21
C SER A 62 41.18 4.30 -0.85
N GLY A 63 41.38 3.09 -1.40
CA GLY A 63 40.82 1.86 -0.83
C GLY A 63 39.28 1.75 -0.79
N ARG A 64 38.57 2.54 -1.59
CA ARG A 64 37.11 2.41 -1.77
C ARG A 64 36.78 2.47 -3.26
N LEU A 65 36.04 1.46 -3.74
CA LEU A 65 35.29 1.54 -4.98
C LEU A 65 34.17 2.57 -4.74
N ILE A 66 34.34 3.77 -5.30
CA ILE A 66 33.26 4.75 -5.38
C ILE A 66 32.82 4.73 -6.82
N ASP A 67 31.65 4.16 -7.06
CA ASP A 67 30.94 4.33 -8.31
C ASP A 67 30.52 5.81 -8.40
N ARG A 68 31.14 6.54 -9.33
CA ARG A 68 30.80 7.94 -9.63
C ARG A 68 30.32 8.01 -11.07
N CYS A 69 29.12 7.52 -11.30
CA CYS A 69 28.24 8.12 -12.29
C CYS A 69 27.50 9.27 -11.59
N ALA A 70 27.84 10.51 -11.96
CA ALA A 70 27.01 11.66 -11.60
C ALA A 70 25.66 11.57 -12.35
N PRO A 71 24.57 12.08 -11.76
CA PRO A 71 23.22 11.82 -12.23
C PRO A 71 22.89 12.68 -13.45
N THR A 72 22.58 12.03 -14.57
CA THR A 72 21.51 12.49 -15.46
C THR A 72 20.21 11.89 -14.96
N PRO A 73 19.10 12.66 -14.89
CA PRO A 73 17.86 12.19 -14.29
C PRO A 73 17.17 11.25 -15.28
N GLU A 74 17.40 9.93 -15.17
CA GLU A 74 16.48 8.88 -15.58
C GLU A 74 17.07 7.49 -15.25
N CYS A 75 16.31 6.74 -14.44
CA CYS A 75 16.32 5.29 -14.24
C CYS A 75 17.56 4.62 -13.61
N SER A 76 17.39 4.20 -12.34
CA SER A 76 18.17 3.13 -11.71
C SER A 76 17.45 1.79 -11.89
N VAL A 77 18.15 0.77 -12.38
CA VAL A 77 17.63 -0.59 -12.57
C VAL A 77 18.15 -1.46 -11.43
N ASP A 78 17.37 -1.53 -10.36
CA ASP A 78 17.53 -2.49 -9.27
C ASP A 78 16.14 -2.94 -8.83
N GLY A 79 15.60 -3.98 -9.48
CA GLY A 79 14.43 -4.75 -9.04
C GLY A 79 13.10 -4.01 -8.81
N GLY A 80 13.02 -2.71 -9.03
CA GLY A 80 11.85 -1.87 -8.80
C GLY A 80 11.02 -1.71 -10.06
N ALA A 81 9.80 -2.24 -10.04
CA ALA A 81 8.80 -1.94 -11.04
C ALA A 81 8.57 -0.42 -11.14
N CYS A 82 8.63 0.12 -12.36
CA CYS A 82 7.98 1.38 -12.66
C CYS A 82 6.47 1.14 -12.54
N VAL A 83 5.88 1.62 -11.45
CA VAL A 83 4.42 1.69 -11.32
C VAL A 83 3.99 2.92 -12.11
N THR A 84 3.34 2.72 -13.25
CA THR A 84 2.47 3.75 -13.79
C THR A 84 1.17 3.74 -12.97
N ASP A 85 0.36 4.79 -13.04
CA ASP A 85 -0.93 4.85 -12.35
C ASP A 85 -1.89 3.67 -12.69
N ALA A 86 -1.58 2.89 -13.73
CA ALA A 86 -2.27 1.67 -14.16
C ALA A 86 -1.59 0.35 -13.66
N GLY A 87 -0.70 0.42 -12.67
CA GLY A 87 0.08 -0.72 -12.19
C GLY A 87 1.35 -0.99 -13.00
N PRO A 88 2.18 -1.97 -12.60
CA PRO A 88 3.38 -2.33 -13.35
C PRO A 88 3.00 -2.88 -14.73
N LEU A 89 3.64 -2.37 -15.79
CA LEU A 89 3.47 -2.90 -17.13
C LEU A 89 3.72 -4.42 -17.13
N PRO A 90 2.87 -5.23 -17.79
CA PRO A 90 3.07 -6.66 -17.87
C PRO A 90 4.42 -6.97 -18.53
N ILE A 91 5.20 -7.83 -17.90
CA ILE A 91 6.50 -8.28 -18.43
C ILE A 91 6.23 -9.39 -19.45
N CYS A 92 6.60 -9.19 -20.72
CA CYS A 92 6.51 -10.25 -21.72
C CYS A 92 7.55 -11.34 -21.40
N ARG A 93 7.09 -12.55 -21.07
CA ARG A 93 7.95 -13.74 -20.98
C ARG A 93 8.00 -14.44 -22.33
N ALA A 94 9.20 -14.71 -22.83
CA ALA A 94 9.36 -15.42 -24.07
C ALA A 94 8.86 -16.88 -23.96
N GLY A 95 8.25 -17.39 -25.05
CA GLY A 95 7.99 -18.83 -25.23
C GLY A 95 9.28 -19.64 -25.38
N GLU A 96 9.16 -20.95 -25.65
CA GLU A 96 10.20 -22.02 -25.56
C GLU A 96 11.59 -21.77 -26.23
N CYS A 97 11.87 -20.59 -26.81
CA CYS A 97 13.08 -20.30 -27.57
C CYS A 97 14.01 -19.18 -27.04
N CYS A 98 13.77 -18.45 -25.93
CA CYS A 98 14.62 -17.29 -25.55
C CYS A 98 14.88 -17.07 -24.04
N THR A 99 16.00 -16.38 -23.74
CA THR A 99 16.61 -16.14 -22.41
C THR A 99 16.47 -14.72 -21.83
N GLN A 100 15.58 -13.85 -22.34
CA GLN A 100 15.46 -12.45 -21.88
C GLN A 100 14.01 -11.97 -21.67
N GLU A 101 13.79 -11.17 -20.62
CA GLU A 101 12.54 -10.43 -20.34
C GLU A 101 12.53 -9.10 -21.13
N ARG A 102 11.38 -8.73 -21.71
CA ARG A 102 11.19 -7.48 -22.48
C ARG A 102 9.92 -6.76 -22.04
N THR A 103 9.98 -5.43 -22.00
CA THR A 103 8.82 -4.56 -21.71
C THR A 103 7.82 -4.63 -22.87
N ALA A 104 6.54 -4.84 -22.56
CA ALA A 104 5.46 -4.77 -23.53
C ALA A 104 5.11 -3.30 -23.85
N SER A 105 4.61 -3.04 -25.05
CA SER A 105 4.02 -1.73 -25.39
C SER A 105 2.52 -1.79 -25.12
N PHE A 106 2.00 -0.80 -24.39
CA PHE A 106 0.57 -0.64 -24.15
C PHE A 106 0.02 0.51 -25.00
N ASP A 107 -1.04 0.25 -25.76
CA ASP A 107 -1.80 1.26 -26.46
C ASP A 107 -3.07 1.60 -25.65
N PRO A 108 -3.13 2.77 -25.00
CA PRO A 108 -4.26 3.18 -24.17
C PRO A 108 -5.52 3.48 -24.98
N VAL A 109 -5.41 3.73 -26.29
CA VAL A 109 -6.57 4.03 -27.16
C VAL A 109 -7.30 2.75 -27.52
N THR A 110 -6.56 1.68 -27.80
CA THR A 110 -7.12 0.39 -28.22
C THR A 110 -7.16 -0.64 -27.10
N CYS A 111 -6.69 -0.29 -25.91
CA CYS A 111 -6.54 -1.22 -24.79
C CYS A 111 -5.75 -2.50 -25.18
N SER A 112 -4.73 -2.34 -26.00
CA SER A 112 -3.98 -3.50 -26.50
C SER A 112 -2.55 -3.50 -25.97
N VAL A 113 -2.09 -4.66 -25.53
CA VAL A 113 -0.70 -4.91 -25.19
C VAL A 113 -0.05 -5.65 -26.36
N SER A 114 1.01 -5.07 -26.91
CA SER A 114 1.79 -5.65 -27.99
C SER A 114 3.20 -5.96 -27.50
N CYS A 115 3.65 -7.21 -27.69
CA CYS A 115 5.06 -7.54 -27.51
C CYS A 115 5.83 -7.30 -28.82
N PRO A 116 7.14 -7.01 -28.75
CA PRO A 116 8.01 -7.01 -29.92
C PRO A 116 7.91 -8.33 -30.71
N SER A 117 8.20 -8.28 -32.01
CA SER A 117 8.21 -9.46 -32.87
C SER A 117 9.12 -10.57 -32.29
N GLY A 118 8.59 -11.79 -32.24
CA GLY A 118 9.29 -12.96 -31.68
C GLY A 118 9.02 -13.25 -30.20
N PHE A 119 8.17 -12.46 -29.54
CA PHE A 119 7.74 -12.67 -28.16
C PHE A 119 6.23 -12.89 -28.09
N SER A 120 5.76 -13.75 -27.17
CA SER A 120 4.32 -13.91 -26.88
C SER A 120 4.02 -13.44 -25.46
N THR A 121 2.88 -12.80 -25.25
CA THR A 121 2.31 -12.63 -23.91
C THR A 121 1.76 -13.99 -23.47
N SER A 122 2.50 -14.72 -22.63
CA SER A 122 1.94 -15.89 -21.94
C SER A 122 1.02 -15.50 -20.77
N CYS A 123 1.07 -14.24 -20.34
CA CYS A 123 0.15 -13.68 -19.38
C CYS A 123 -1.16 -13.32 -20.09
N THR A 124 -2.27 -13.96 -19.71
CA THR A 124 -3.61 -13.47 -20.03
C THR A 124 -3.80 -12.16 -19.27
N ILE A 125 -3.73 -11.05 -19.99
CA ILE A 125 -4.05 -9.74 -19.44
C ILE A 125 -5.56 -9.62 -19.54
N ASP A 126 -6.24 -9.33 -18.44
CA ASP A 126 -7.63 -8.92 -18.49
C ASP A 126 -7.69 -7.48 -19.02
N PRO A 127 -8.13 -7.25 -20.27
CA PRO A 127 -8.20 -5.90 -20.82
C PRO A 127 -9.21 -5.04 -20.05
N ALA A 128 -10.23 -5.66 -19.44
CA ALA A 128 -11.19 -4.94 -18.62
C ALA A 128 -10.53 -4.37 -17.37
N ALA A 129 -9.58 -5.09 -16.76
CA ALA A 129 -8.83 -4.58 -15.61
C ALA A 129 -7.87 -3.43 -15.97
N PHE A 130 -7.32 -3.42 -17.19
CA PHE A 130 -6.34 -2.42 -17.62
C PHE A 130 -6.95 -1.16 -18.25
N CYS A 131 -8.16 -1.27 -18.81
CA CYS A 131 -8.80 -0.20 -19.55
C CYS A 131 -10.27 -0.04 -19.23
N ALA A 132 -10.71 -0.56 -18.09
CA ALA A 132 -11.89 0.01 -17.45
C ALA A 132 -11.70 1.53 -17.45
N PRO A 133 -12.73 2.30 -17.87
CA PRO A 133 -12.67 3.75 -17.79
C PRO A 133 -12.23 4.11 -16.38
N THR A 134 -11.03 4.65 -16.26
CA THR A 134 -10.50 5.04 -14.97
C THR A 134 -11.29 6.26 -14.54
N PHE A 135 -12.11 6.12 -13.51
CA PHE A 135 -12.84 7.23 -12.89
C PHE A 135 -11.92 8.15 -12.04
N ASP A 136 -10.61 7.98 -12.23
CA ASP A 136 -9.42 8.59 -11.63
C ASP A 136 -9.26 10.10 -11.88
N ALA A 137 -10.31 10.83 -12.21
CA ALA A 137 -10.19 12.28 -12.23
C ALA A 137 -9.79 12.77 -10.82
N PRO A 138 -8.91 13.78 -10.73
CA PRO A 138 -8.31 14.11 -9.45
C PRO A 138 -9.32 14.77 -8.53
N CYS A 139 -9.37 14.31 -7.28
CA CYS A 139 -10.10 14.99 -6.22
C CYS A 139 -9.18 16.01 -5.53
N THR A 140 -9.81 17.03 -4.95
CA THR A 140 -9.18 18.06 -4.13
C THR A 140 -9.77 18.12 -2.73
N ASP A 141 -10.94 17.51 -2.52
CA ASP A 141 -11.69 17.54 -1.27
C ASP A 141 -12.50 16.25 -1.09
N ASN A 142 -12.67 15.82 0.16
CA ASN A 142 -13.40 14.59 0.52
C ASN A 142 -14.84 14.58 0.01
N THR A 143 -15.49 15.74 -0.02
CA THR A 143 -16.89 15.87 -0.49
C THR A 143 -17.07 15.66 -1.99
N GLN A 144 -15.97 15.55 -2.74
CA GLN A 144 -16.02 15.24 -4.16
C GLN A 144 -16.07 13.74 -4.43
N CYS A 145 -15.81 12.91 -3.43
CA CYS A 145 -15.75 11.46 -3.53
C CYS A 145 -17.03 10.81 -3.01
N THR A 146 -17.45 9.74 -3.66
CA THR A 146 -18.57 8.89 -3.25
C THR A 146 -18.25 7.44 -3.57
N LEU A 147 -18.88 6.51 -2.85
CA LEU A 147 -18.94 5.12 -3.26
C LEU A 147 -20.05 4.96 -4.31
N ALA A 148 -19.73 4.33 -5.43
CA ALA A 148 -20.69 3.89 -6.43
C ALA A 148 -20.65 2.37 -6.51
N ILE A 149 -21.81 1.72 -6.60
CA ILE A 149 -21.89 0.25 -6.68
C ILE A 149 -21.11 -0.21 -7.91
N ASP A 150 -20.21 -1.18 -7.75
CA ASP A 150 -19.28 -1.65 -8.81
C ASP A 150 -19.96 -2.46 -9.93
N ASP A 151 -21.20 -2.88 -9.70
CA ASP A 151 -22.08 -3.51 -10.68
C ASP A 151 -23.36 -2.70 -10.97
N CYS A 152 -24.19 -3.18 -11.90
CA CYS A 152 -25.40 -2.45 -12.28
C CYS A 152 -26.55 -2.53 -11.24
N CYS A 153 -26.54 -3.52 -10.35
CA CYS A 153 -27.73 -3.92 -9.59
C CYS A 153 -27.56 -3.91 -8.06
N GLY A 154 -26.33 -3.84 -7.58
CA GLY A 154 -25.91 -4.11 -6.22
C GLY A 154 -25.98 -5.58 -5.84
N GLY A 155 -25.20 -5.91 -4.81
CA GLY A 155 -25.38 -7.11 -4.02
C GLY A 155 -26.66 -7.07 -3.17
N CYS A 156 -27.15 -8.26 -2.79
CA CYS A 156 -28.22 -8.39 -1.81
C CYS A 156 -27.66 -8.34 -0.38
N GLY A 157 -28.39 -7.72 0.55
CA GLY A 157 -28.01 -7.66 1.96
C GLY A 157 -27.21 -6.40 2.31
N MET A 158 -26.30 -6.52 3.28
CA MET A 158 -25.42 -5.44 3.71
C MET A 158 -24.18 -5.45 2.81
N PRO A 159 -23.88 -4.35 2.10
CA PRO A 159 -22.73 -4.32 1.21
C PRO A 159 -21.42 -4.19 2.00
N THR A 160 -20.35 -4.58 1.33
CA THR A 160 -18.95 -4.52 1.74
C THR A 160 -18.19 -3.57 0.80
N LEU A 161 -16.91 -3.30 1.07
CA LEU A 161 -16.09 -2.47 0.18
C LEU A 161 -15.93 -3.09 -1.21
N ASP A 162 -15.93 -4.40 -1.32
CA ASP A 162 -15.81 -5.11 -2.60
C ASP A 162 -17.02 -4.89 -3.53
N ASP A 163 -18.13 -4.34 -3.00
CA ASP A 163 -19.34 -4.02 -3.78
C ASP A 163 -19.34 -2.56 -4.32
N PHE A 164 -18.25 -1.80 -4.12
CA PHE A 164 -18.17 -0.39 -4.48
C PHE A 164 -16.86 0.01 -5.14
N ASP A 165 -16.97 0.92 -6.11
CA ASP A 165 -15.89 1.72 -6.63
C ASP A 165 -15.89 3.13 -5.97
N PRO A 166 -14.76 3.62 -5.45
CA PRO A 166 -14.63 5.02 -5.07
C PRO A 166 -14.52 5.90 -6.33
N ILE A 167 -15.45 6.82 -6.53
CA ILE A 167 -15.46 7.69 -7.68
C ILE A 167 -15.63 9.15 -7.30
N LEU A 168 -15.24 10.04 -8.20
CA LEU A 168 -15.72 11.41 -8.15
C LEU A 168 -17.23 11.46 -8.39
N ILE A 169 -17.97 12.26 -7.62
CA ILE A 169 -19.41 12.45 -7.78
C ILE A 169 -19.77 12.88 -9.21
N SER A 170 -18.93 13.71 -9.85
CA SER A 170 -19.13 14.14 -11.25
C SER A 170 -18.99 13.01 -12.28
N GLN A 171 -18.44 11.85 -11.89
CA GLN A 171 -18.28 10.66 -12.73
C GLN A 171 -19.40 9.64 -12.54
N ALA A 172 -20.36 9.85 -11.63
CA ALA A 172 -21.41 8.87 -11.32
C ALA A 172 -22.22 8.41 -12.54
N ASP A 173 -22.51 9.31 -13.49
CA ASP A 173 -23.21 8.96 -14.73
C ASP A 173 -22.35 8.10 -15.66
N ALA A 174 -21.06 8.43 -15.79
CA ALA A 174 -20.12 7.68 -16.63
C ALA A 174 -19.84 6.30 -16.04
N HIS A 175 -19.70 6.22 -14.71
CA HIS A 175 -19.56 4.98 -13.96
C HIS A 175 -20.75 4.06 -14.18
N ARG A 176 -21.96 4.56 -13.90
CA ARG A 176 -23.19 3.82 -14.14
C ARG A 176 -23.32 3.33 -15.58
N ALA A 177 -22.99 4.16 -16.57
CA ALA A 177 -23.04 3.76 -17.98
C ALA A 177 -22.02 2.67 -18.34
N ALA A 178 -20.89 2.59 -17.62
CA ALA A 178 -19.88 1.56 -17.81
C ALA A 178 -20.30 0.22 -17.19
N VAL A 179 -20.85 0.23 -15.97
CA VAL A 179 -21.25 -1.00 -15.25
C VAL A 179 -22.62 -1.53 -15.69
N CYS A 180 -23.53 -0.67 -16.15
CA CYS A 180 -24.82 -1.04 -16.72
C CYS A 180 -24.78 -1.12 -18.25
N THR A 181 -24.51 -2.29 -18.80
CA THR A 181 -24.63 -2.53 -20.26
C THR A 181 -26.07 -2.37 -20.75
N ASP A 182 -26.25 -1.98 -22.02
CA ASP A 182 -27.56 -1.97 -22.70
C ASP A 182 -27.76 -3.30 -23.45
N PRO A 183 -28.84 -4.09 -23.18
CA PRO A 183 -29.94 -3.79 -22.26
C PRO A 183 -29.56 -3.95 -20.79
N THR A 184 -30.08 -3.03 -19.96
CA THR A 184 -29.89 -3.08 -18.51
C THR A 184 -30.39 -4.43 -17.97
N PRO A 185 -29.58 -5.15 -17.18
CA PRO A 185 -29.98 -6.42 -16.60
C PRO A 185 -31.19 -6.26 -15.68
N VAL A 186 -32.00 -7.31 -15.57
CA VAL A 186 -33.07 -7.37 -14.56
C VAL A 186 -32.43 -7.62 -13.21
N CYS A 187 -32.43 -6.62 -12.34
CA CYS A 187 -31.86 -6.74 -11.01
C CYS A 187 -32.68 -7.66 -10.11
N PRO A 188 -32.05 -8.47 -9.25
CA PRO A 188 -32.75 -9.29 -8.27
C PRO A 188 -33.63 -8.44 -7.35
N GLY A 189 -34.87 -8.87 -7.11
CA GLY A 189 -35.77 -8.23 -6.16
C GLY A 189 -35.44 -8.58 -4.71
N CYS A 190 -34.23 -8.27 -4.24
CA CYS A 190 -33.79 -8.50 -2.88
C CYS A 190 -33.65 -7.19 -2.09
N ALA A 191 -33.62 -7.29 -0.77
CA ALA A 191 -33.41 -6.13 0.09
C ALA A 191 -31.91 -5.76 0.13
N VAL A 192 -31.62 -4.49 -0.09
CA VAL A 192 -30.30 -3.89 0.16
C VAL A 192 -30.39 -3.14 1.48
N MET A 193 -29.47 -3.43 2.40
CA MET A 193 -29.34 -2.73 3.67
C MET A 193 -28.22 -1.70 3.56
N PRO A 194 -28.38 -0.48 4.10
CA PRO A 194 -27.29 0.48 4.16
C PRO A 194 -26.17 -0.07 5.05
N ASN A 195 -24.92 0.32 4.74
CA ASN A 195 -23.79 0.10 5.62
C ASN A 195 -23.15 1.45 5.96
N PRO A 196 -23.45 2.06 7.13
CA PRO A 196 -22.97 3.39 7.47
C PRO A 196 -21.46 3.43 7.75
N ASN A 197 -20.79 2.27 7.85
CA ASN A 197 -19.34 2.20 8.08
C ASN A 197 -18.52 2.44 6.81
N LEU A 198 -19.15 2.38 5.63
CA LEU A 198 -18.46 2.53 4.36
C LEU A 198 -18.53 3.99 3.89
N GLY A 199 -17.42 4.50 3.38
CA GLY A 199 -17.38 5.82 2.76
C GLY A 199 -16.25 5.96 1.75
N ALA A 200 -16.18 7.12 1.11
CA ALA A 200 -15.09 7.50 0.23
C ALA A 200 -14.47 8.81 0.72
N THR A 201 -13.15 8.94 0.55
CA THR A 201 -12.37 10.13 0.94
C THR A 201 -11.40 10.51 -0.17
N CYS A 202 -10.88 11.73 -0.14
CA CYS A 202 -9.90 12.20 -1.12
C CYS A 202 -8.48 12.01 -0.58
N ALA A 203 -7.78 10.97 -1.03
CA ALA A 203 -6.41 10.67 -0.63
C ALA A 203 -5.48 10.70 -1.85
N SER A 204 -4.37 11.44 -1.75
CA SER A 204 -3.38 11.55 -2.84
C SER A 204 -3.98 11.96 -4.20
N SER A 205 -4.93 12.91 -4.17
CA SER A 205 -5.70 13.36 -5.33
C SER A 205 -6.53 12.28 -6.02
N ARG A 206 -6.89 11.20 -5.33
CA ARG A 206 -7.78 10.15 -5.83
C ARG A 206 -8.86 9.85 -4.81
N CYS A 207 -10.03 9.46 -5.28
CA CYS A 207 -11.06 8.94 -4.39
C CYS A 207 -10.63 7.54 -3.94
N THR A 208 -10.66 7.32 -2.64
CA THR A 208 -10.34 6.04 -2.01
C THR A 208 -11.45 5.68 -1.06
N GLU A 209 -11.84 4.42 -1.07
CA GLU A 209 -12.81 3.84 -0.16
C GLU A 209 -12.21 3.63 1.25
N PHE A 210 -13.08 3.60 2.26
CA PHE A 210 -12.71 3.21 3.61
C PHE A 210 -13.86 2.50 4.31
N ASP A 211 -13.51 1.63 5.25
CA ASP A 211 -14.43 1.06 6.23
C ASP A 211 -13.98 1.50 7.62
N VAL A 212 -14.83 2.24 8.33
CA VAL A 212 -14.60 2.73 9.70
C VAL A 212 -14.09 1.62 10.62
N ARG A 213 -14.60 0.39 10.46
CA ARG A 213 -14.25 -0.77 11.29
C ARG A 213 -12.85 -1.31 11.03
N ALA A 214 -12.24 -0.99 9.89
CA ALA A 214 -10.87 -1.40 9.56
C ALA A 214 -9.83 -0.33 9.91
N LEU A 215 -10.27 0.89 10.27
CA LEU A 215 -9.38 2.01 10.53
C LEU A 215 -8.92 2.07 11.98
N SER A 216 -7.76 2.69 12.22
CA SER A 216 -7.26 2.93 13.58
C SER A 216 -8.15 3.85 14.42
N LEU A 217 -9.10 4.58 13.81
CA LEU A 217 -10.05 5.44 14.52
C LEU A 217 -11.14 4.65 15.26
N SER A 218 -11.34 3.37 14.95
CA SER A 218 -12.26 2.49 15.68
C SER A 218 -11.52 1.53 16.61
N ALA A 219 -10.19 1.44 16.58
CA ALA A 219 -9.45 0.52 17.43
C ALA A 219 -9.72 0.76 18.94
N CYS A 220 -10.00 -0.31 19.69
CA CYS A 220 -10.39 -0.29 21.10
C CYS A 220 -9.85 -1.49 21.88
N THR A 221 -9.91 -1.42 23.21
CA THR A 221 -9.57 -2.55 24.10
C THR A 221 -10.69 -2.93 25.07
N ARG A 222 -11.69 -2.06 25.22
CA ARG A 222 -12.87 -2.22 26.08
C ARG A 222 -13.98 -1.29 25.60
N ASP A 223 -15.21 -1.58 25.99
CA ASP A 223 -16.40 -0.82 25.56
C ASP A 223 -16.32 0.68 25.88
N ASP A 224 -15.75 1.03 27.05
CA ASP A 224 -15.53 2.43 27.47
C ASP A 224 -14.60 3.23 26.54
N ASP A 225 -13.87 2.57 25.63
CA ASP A 225 -13.03 3.27 24.65
C ASP A 225 -13.86 3.76 23.45
N CYS A 226 -15.10 3.29 23.28
CA CYS A 226 -15.95 3.55 22.12
C CYS A 226 -17.06 4.58 22.41
N ARG A 227 -17.46 5.31 21.37
CA ARG A 227 -18.70 6.13 21.34
C ARG A 227 -19.46 5.92 20.05
N LEU A 228 -20.76 6.15 20.12
CA LEU A 228 -21.62 6.31 18.95
C LEU A 228 -21.30 7.62 18.23
N ARG A 229 -21.52 7.63 16.92
CA ARG A 229 -21.53 8.81 16.06
C ARG A 229 -22.46 8.56 14.86
N VAL A 230 -22.98 9.63 14.25
CA VAL A 230 -23.59 9.55 12.91
C VAL A 230 -22.49 9.41 11.85
N ALA A 231 -22.81 8.80 10.70
CA ALA A 231 -21.87 8.70 9.58
C ALA A 231 -21.66 10.03 8.82
N ASP A 232 -22.50 11.03 9.07
CA ASP A 232 -22.38 12.35 8.47
C ASP A 232 -21.17 13.14 9.01
N CYS A 233 -20.70 14.11 8.22
CA CYS A 233 -19.64 15.02 8.62
C CYS A 233 -19.88 15.66 9.99
N CYS A 234 -21.07 16.25 10.19
CA CYS A 234 -21.45 16.83 11.47
C CYS A 234 -22.46 15.99 12.20
N GLU A 235 -22.23 15.87 13.51
CA GLU A 235 -23.09 15.10 14.39
C GLU A 235 -24.46 15.77 14.61
N CYS A 236 -24.48 17.09 14.55
CA CYS A 236 -25.68 17.89 14.75
C CYS A 236 -26.56 17.88 13.50
N GLY A 237 -27.75 17.31 13.61
CA GLY A 237 -28.70 17.23 12.51
C GLY A 237 -28.46 16.07 11.54
N GLY A 238 -27.44 15.24 11.81
CA GLY A 238 -27.27 13.96 11.14
C GLY A 238 -28.32 12.93 11.56
N ASP A 239 -28.41 11.84 10.81
CA ASP A 239 -29.36 10.77 11.10
C ASP A 239 -28.89 9.91 12.28
N THR A 240 -29.63 9.95 13.39
CA THR A 240 -29.37 9.15 14.60
C THR A 240 -30.18 7.85 14.63
N SER A 241 -30.79 7.44 13.52
CA SER A 241 -31.44 6.14 13.43
C SER A 241 -30.42 5.00 13.56
N PRO A 242 -30.81 3.81 14.11
CA PRO A 242 -29.86 2.73 14.37
C PRO A 242 -29.00 2.31 13.15
N PHE A 243 -29.56 2.40 11.95
CA PHE A 243 -28.88 2.02 10.71
C PHE A 243 -27.98 3.10 10.10
N ALA A 244 -27.96 4.31 10.69
CA ALA A 244 -27.12 5.44 10.27
C ALA A 244 -25.96 5.72 11.24
N LEU A 245 -25.91 4.96 12.35
CA LEU A 245 -24.89 5.11 13.38
C LEU A 245 -23.66 4.24 13.09
N ILE A 246 -22.51 4.78 13.46
CA ILE A 246 -21.23 4.11 13.52
C ILE A 246 -20.68 4.17 14.94
N ALA A 247 -19.60 3.43 15.20
CA ALA A 247 -18.87 3.52 16.44
C ALA A 247 -17.39 3.80 16.18
N ILE A 248 -16.83 4.74 16.93
CA ILE A 248 -15.43 5.16 16.84
C ILE A 248 -14.82 5.25 18.25
N ARG A 249 -13.49 5.35 18.34
CA ARG A 249 -12.82 5.60 19.61
C ARG A 249 -13.16 7.01 20.13
N ASN A 250 -13.25 7.15 21.45
CA ASN A 250 -13.64 8.38 22.14
C ASN A 250 -12.80 9.62 21.81
N ASP A 251 -11.53 9.45 21.42
CA ASP A 251 -10.62 10.53 21.05
C ASP A 251 -10.42 10.68 19.53
N ALA A 252 -11.16 9.91 18.71
CA ALA A 252 -10.98 9.85 17.26
C ALA A 252 -11.88 10.83 16.49
N GLU A 253 -12.59 11.71 17.19
CA GLU A 253 -13.54 12.67 16.61
C GLU A 253 -12.92 13.53 15.52
N GLY A 254 -11.75 14.10 15.79
CA GLY A 254 -11.02 14.92 14.83
C GLY A 254 -10.59 14.13 13.60
N ALA A 255 -10.04 12.92 13.81
CA ALA A 255 -9.59 12.06 12.72
C ALA A 255 -10.74 11.59 11.81
N TYR A 256 -11.91 11.32 12.37
CA TYR A 256 -13.09 10.99 11.57
C TYR A 256 -13.62 12.23 10.83
N THR A 257 -13.70 13.39 11.49
CA THR A 257 -14.07 14.65 10.83
C THR A 257 -13.14 14.96 9.64
N ASP A 258 -11.82 14.81 9.80
CA ASP A 258 -10.83 14.99 8.72
C ASP A 258 -11.03 14.01 7.55
N LEU A 259 -11.67 12.86 7.79
CA LEU A 259 -11.93 11.82 6.79
C LEU A 259 -13.18 12.12 5.96
N VAL A 260 -14.25 12.62 6.59
CA VAL A 260 -15.58 12.76 5.95
C VAL A 260 -15.99 14.20 5.65
N CYS A 261 -15.39 15.19 6.31
CA CYS A 261 -15.73 16.59 6.11
C CYS A 261 -14.89 17.23 5.00
N PRO A 262 -15.43 18.29 4.36
CA PRO A 262 -14.60 19.15 3.54
C PRO A 262 -13.51 19.83 4.38
N ASN A 263 -12.39 20.15 3.73
CA ASN A 263 -11.29 20.87 4.37
C ASN A 263 -11.78 22.22 4.93
N ASP A 264 -11.25 22.60 6.09
CA ASP A 264 -11.60 23.83 6.82
C ASP A 264 -13.08 23.94 7.25
N PHE A 265 -13.85 22.84 7.21
CA PHE A 265 -15.23 22.82 7.66
C PHE A 265 -15.33 22.58 9.16
N GLY A 266 -16.04 23.47 9.86
CA GLY A 266 -16.29 23.36 11.30
C GLY A 266 -17.72 22.93 11.58
N CYS A 267 -17.88 21.91 12.42
CA CYS A 267 -19.19 21.53 12.93
C CYS A 267 -19.60 22.40 14.12
N PRO A 268 -20.90 22.78 14.24
CA PRO A 268 -21.39 23.47 15.41
C PRO A 268 -21.26 22.58 16.66
N GLU A 269 -21.02 23.18 17.82
CA GLU A 269 -21.08 22.43 19.08
C GLU A 269 -22.53 21.97 19.34
N CYS A 270 -22.71 20.67 19.60
CA CYS A 270 -23.97 20.14 20.10
C CYS A 270 -23.76 18.89 20.97
N ALA A 271 -24.84 18.48 21.63
CA ALA A 271 -24.94 17.21 22.32
C ALA A 271 -25.95 16.33 21.54
N PRO A 272 -25.49 15.40 20.68
CA PRO A 272 -26.39 14.50 19.97
C PRO A 272 -27.20 13.64 20.95
N ALA A 273 -28.44 13.34 20.56
CA ALA A 273 -29.30 12.43 21.31
C ALA A 273 -29.46 11.14 20.51
N TYR A 274 -28.84 10.06 20.98
CA TYR A 274 -29.01 8.73 20.39
C TYR A 274 -30.18 7.99 21.03
N PRO A 275 -30.75 6.99 20.34
CA PRO A 275 -31.71 6.06 20.95
C PRO A 275 -31.10 5.37 22.18
N ALA A 276 -31.91 5.19 23.23
CA ALA A 276 -31.44 4.67 24.52
C ALA A 276 -31.11 3.17 24.51
N ASP A 277 -31.57 2.46 23.48
CA ASP A 277 -31.36 1.05 23.21
C ASP A 277 -30.18 0.78 22.26
N ILE A 278 -29.46 1.82 21.84
CA ILE A 278 -28.26 1.69 20.99
C ILE A 278 -27.03 2.11 21.79
N TRP A 279 -25.95 1.34 21.69
CA TRP A 279 -24.67 1.69 22.31
C TRP A 279 -23.48 1.26 21.44
N ALA A 280 -22.35 1.90 21.67
CA ALA A 280 -21.08 1.48 21.11
C ALA A 280 -20.39 0.50 22.07
N TYR A 281 -19.72 -0.51 21.54
CA TYR A 281 -18.96 -1.50 22.30
C TYR A 281 -17.67 -1.85 21.55
N CYS A 282 -16.73 -2.50 22.24
CA CYS A 282 -15.51 -2.99 21.62
C CYS A 282 -15.71 -4.44 21.16
N ALA A 283 -15.75 -4.66 19.85
CA ALA A 283 -15.94 -5.98 19.29
C ALA A 283 -14.69 -6.86 19.44
N ASP A 284 -14.87 -8.17 19.23
CA ASP A 284 -13.81 -9.18 19.41
C ASP A 284 -12.62 -9.01 18.45
N ASP A 285 -12.82 -8.29 17.34
CA ASP A 285 -11.76 -7.91 16.39
C ASP A 285 -10.91 -6.72 16.86
N GLY A 286 -11.24 -6.13 18.01
CA GLY A 286 -10.53 -4.98 18.58
C GLY A 286 -10.97 -3.65 17.98
N HIS A 287 -12.13 -3.58 17.33
CA HIS A 287 -12.70 -2.36 16.77
C HIS A 287 -14.08 -2.02 17.34
N CYS A 288 -14.37 -0.73 17.43
CA CYS A 288 -15.63 -0.21 17.92
C CYS A 288 -16.75 -0.59 16.96
N ALA A 289 -17.84 -1.11 17.51
CA ALA A 289 -19.04 -1.49 16.77
C ALA A 289 -20.30 -0.98 17.46
N VAL A 290 -21.41 -0.94 16.71
CA VAL A 290 -22.74 -0.56 17.21
C VAL A 290 -23.50 -1.83 17.58
N SER A 291 -24.17 -1.82 18.74
CA SER A 291 -25.08 -2.88 19.18
C SER A 291 -26.45 -2.31 19.52
N GLU A 292 -27.47 -3.15 19.37
CA GLU A 292 -28.85 -2.87 19.78
C GLU A 292 -29.25 -3.71 21.00
N GLY A 293 -30.03 -3.13 21.90
CA GLY A 293 -30.61 -3.78 23.07
C GLY A 293 -31.79 -4.64 22.71
N ILE A 294 -31.55 -5.94 22.56
CA ILE A 294 -32.62 -6.95 22.40
C ILE A 294 -33.25 -7.28 23.75
#